data_AF-A0A101WC60-F1
#
_entry.id   AF-A0A101WC60-F1
#
_cell.length_a   1.000
_cell.length_b   1.000
_cell.length_c   1.000
_cell.angle_alpha   90.00
_cell.angle_beta   90.00
_cell.angle_gamma   90.00
#
_symmetry.space_group_name_H-M   'P 1'
#
loop_
_entity.id
_entity.type
_entity.pdbx_description
1 polymer ?
#
loop_
_entity_poly.entity_id
_entity_poly.type
_entity_poly.pdbx_seq_one_letter_code
_entity_poly.pdbx_strand_id
1 'polypeptide(L)'
;MSKKQLKTLIMILILIPVFVGCNKNYNKLVKEYDNAFKEIVNQINPEKVSESIKDNDLKSEFEELDALLNKIGEDVPDEKIPDMMILRERHRILKEVIDKGSVWETLKEIEKLSLEDSIEVLMSYK
;
A
#
# COMPACT_ATOMS: atom_id res chain seq x y z
N MET A 1 52.25 -2.43 6.72
CA MET A 1 50.92 -2.78 6.16
C MET A 1 50.98 -2.62 4.64
N SER A 2 50.73 -3.69 3.87
CA SER A 2 50.89 -3.67 2.41
C SER A 2 49.80 -2.83 1.73
N LYS A 3 50.14 -2.03 0.70
CA LYS A 3 49.19 -1.22 -0.10
C LYS A 3 48.01 -2.03 -0.66
N LYS A 4 48.14 -3.36 -0.79
CA LYS A 4 47.06 -4.26 -1.19
C LYS A 4 45.99 -4.47 -0.11
N GLN A 5 46.37 -4.51 1.17
CA GLN A 5 45.45 -4.71 2.30
C GLN A 5 44.58 -3.47 2.55
N LEU A 6 45.12 -2.27 2.28
CA LEU A 6 44.37 -1.00 2.40
C LEU A 6 43.27 -0.86 1.34
N LYS A 7 43.48 -1.39 0.12
CA LYS A 7 42.50 -1.33 -0.97
C LYS A 7 41.29 -2.24 -0.74
N THR A 8 41.49 -3.41 -0.14
CA THR A 8 40.39 -4.33 0.19
C THR A 8 39.50 -3.78 1.29
N LEU A 9 40.06 -3.05 2.26
CA LEU A 9 39.29 -2.46 3.36
C LEU A 9 38.36 -1.30 2.90
N ILE A 10 38.80 -0.51 1.92
CA ILE A 10 38.02 0.61 1.37
C ILE A 10 36.84 0.09 0.51
N MET A 11 37.01 -1.04 -0.18
CA MET A 11 35.95 -1.62 -1.02
C MET A 11 34.80 -2.22 -0.19
N ILE A 12 35.06 -2.70 1.03
CA ILE A 12 34.01 -3.20 1.95
C ILE A 12 33.19 -2.05 2.55
N LEU A 13 33.77 -0.84 2.67
CA LEU A 13 33.08 0.31 3.26
C LEU A 13 32.08 1.00 2.31
N ILE A 14 32.17 0.77 1.00
CA ILE A 14 31.31 1.42 -0.02
C ILE A 14 30.02 0.63 -0.30
N LEU A 15 29.94 -0.65 0.10
CA LEU A 15 28.73 -1.48 -0.06
C LEU A 15 27.70 -1.29 1.05
N ILE A 16 28.11 -0.83 2.24
CA ILE A 16 27.22 -0.60 3.39
C ILE A 16 26.30 0.63 3.23
N PRO A 17 26.71 1.79 2.65
CA PRO A 17 25.82 2.95 2.57
C PRO A 17 24.60 2.76 1.66
N VAL A 18 24.67 1.86 0.67
CA VAL A 18 23.56 1.62 -0.27
C VAL A 18 22.40 0.88 0.41
N PHE A 19 22.71 -0.16 1.20
CA PHE A 19 21.71 -0.93 1.95
C PHE A 19 20.96 -0.09 3.00
N VAL A 20 21.66 0.79 3.72
CA VAL A 20 21.03 1.65 4.73
C VAL A 20 20.16 2.74 4.10
N GLY A 21 20.56 3.26 2.93
CA GLY A 21 19.81 4.27 2.18
C GLY A 21 18.51 3.74 1.58
N CYS A 22 18.54 2.52 1.00
CA CYS A 22 17.38 1.85 0.40
C CYS A 22 16.28 1.59 1.46
N ASN A 23 16.64 1.05 2.63
CA ASN A 23 15.68 0.80 3.71
C ASN A 23 15.00 2.07 4.25
N LYS A 24 15.72 3.20 4.30
CA LYS A 24 15.14 4.47 4.74
C LYS A 24 14.12 5.02 3.74
N ASN A 25 14.39 4.89 2.44
CA ASN A 25 13.47 5.33 1.40
C ASN A 25 12.22 4.44 1.32
N TYR A 26 12.39 3.11 1.37
CA TYR A 26 11.28 2.15 1.43
C TYR A 26 10.34 2.46 2.60
N ASN A 27 10.88 2.59 3.82
CA ASN A 27 10.06 2.88 5.00
C ASN A 27 9.32 4.22 4.91
N LYS A 28 9.90 5.21 4.24
CA LYS A 28 9.25 6.51 4.01
C LYS A 28 8.05 6.33 3.06
N LEU A 29 8.23 5.64 1.94
CA LEU A 29 7.16 5.40 0.97
C LEU A 29 6.04 4.55 1.55
N VAL A 30 6.36 3.50 2.33
CA VAL A 30 5.35 2.69 3.02
C VAL A 30 4.52 3.54 4.00
N LYS A 31 5.16 4.46 4.74
CA LYS A 31 4.44 5.36 5.63
C LYS A 31 3.52 6.34 4.88
N GLU A 32 3.98 6.88 3.75
CA GLU A 32 3.14 7.71 2.87
C GLU A 32 1.94 6.91 2.37
N TYR A 33 2.16 5.66 1.96
CA TYR A 33 1.10 4.75 1.52
C TYR A 33 0.09 4.46 2.63
N ASP A 34 0.55 4.12 3.83
CA ASP A 34 -0.33 3.79 4.95
C ASP A 34 -1.21 4.97 5.35
N ASN A 35 -0.67 6.19 5.29
CA ASN A 35 -1.44 7.40 5.57
C ASN A 35 -2.53 7.62 4.50
N ALA A 36 -2.17 7.61 3.22
CA ALA A 36 -3.11 7.80 2.12
C ALA A 36 -4.18 6.68 2.09
N PHE A 37 -3.78 5.44 2.33
CA PHE A 37 -4.70 4.31 2.48
C PHE A 37 -5.71 4.54 3.60
N LYS A 38 -5.26 4.98 4.78
CA LYS A 38 -6.14 5.27 5.91
C LYS A 38 -7.08 6.43 5.63
N GLU A 39 -6.61 7.46 4.93
CA GLU A 39 -7.44 8.59 4.51
C GLU A 39 -8.58 8.12 3.60
N ILE A 40 -8.30 7.31 2.57
CA ILE A 40 -9.32 6.74 1.69
C ILE A 40 -10.31 5.87 2.50
N VAL A 41 -9.80 4.96 3.35
CA VAL A 41 -10.64 4.07 4.17
C VAL A 41 -11.53 4.86 5.15
N ASN A 42 -11.06 6.00 5.65
CA ASN A 42 -11.84 6.89 6.51
C ASN A 42 -13.02 7.55 5.81
N GLN A 43 -12.93 7.74 4.50
CA GLN A 43 -13.98 8.36 3.70
C GLN A 43 -15.08 7.36 3.29
N ILE A 44 -14.82 6.05 3.34
CA ILE A 44 -15.82 5.02 3.08
C ILE A 44 -16.86 5.01 4.20
N ASN A 45 -18.13 5.21 3.84
CA ASN A 45 -19.27 5.07 4.76
C ASN A 45 -19.99 3.73 4.49
N PRO A 46 -19.98 2.76 5.44
CA PRO A 46 -20.63 1.46 5.26
C PRO A 46 -22.14 1.54 5.02
N GLU A 47 -22.82 2.55 5.56
CA GLU A 47 -24.26 2.71 5.38
C GLU A 47 -24.61 3.35 4.02
N LYS A 48 -23.63 3.99 3.39
CA LYS A 48 -23.78 4.81 2.18
C LYS A 48 -22.60 4.57 1.22
N VAL A 49 -22.28 3.30 0.95
CA VAL A 49 -21.06 2.90 0.22
C VAL A 49 -20.95 3.61 -1.13
N SER A 50 -21.98 3.46 -1.98
CA SER A 50 -22.03 4.04 -3.33
C SER A 50 -21.91 5.57 -3.33
N GLU A 51 -22.64 6.25 -2.43
CA GLU A 51 -22.58 7.71 -2.27
C GLU A 51 -21.19 8.14 -1.82
N SER A 52 -20.64 7.52 -0.77
CA SER A 52 -19.33 7.89 -0.23
C SER A 52 -18.17 7.69 -1.21
N ILE A 53 -18.24 6.68 -2.08
CA ILE A 53 -17.22 6.46 -3.11
C ILE A 53 -17.28 7.54 -4.19
N LYS A 54 -18.49 7.93 -4.61
CA LYS A 54 -18.70 8.93 -5.68
C LYS A 54 -18.45 10.35 -5.21
N ASP A 55 -19.01 10.72 -4.06
CA ASP A 55 -18.97 12.08 -3.53
C ASP A 55 -17.54 12.50 -3.15
N ASN A 56 -16.72 11.54 -2.71
CA ASN A 56 -15.31 11.78 -2.36
C ASN A 56 -14.33 11.43 -3.50
N ASP A 57 -14.82 11.06 -4.69
CA ASP A 57 -13.98 10.66 -5.82
C ASP A 57 -12.89 9.62 -5.47
N LEU A 58 -13.25 8.61 -4.66
CA LEU A 58 -12.29 7.64 -4.11
C LEU A 58 -11.58 6.82 -5.18
N LYS A 59 -12.13 6.76 -6.40
CA LYS A 59 -11.49 6.11 -7.53
C LYS A 59 -10.22 6.84 -7.97
N SER A 60 -10.25 8.17 -8.05
CA SER A 60 -9.07 8.97 -8.37
C SER A 60 -8.02 8.90 -7.26
N GLU A 61 -8.44 8.99 -5.99
CA GLU A 61 -7.52 8.83 -4.85
C GLU A 61 -6.85 7.44 -4.83
N PHE A 62 -7.60 6.40 -5.21
CA PHE A 62 -7.06 5.06 -5.33
C PHE A 62 -6.02 4.92 -6.46
N GLU A 63 -6.20 5.61 -7.60
CA GLU A 63 -5.20 5.62 -8.68
C GLU A 63 -3.88 6.27 -8.22
N GLU A 64 -3.94 7.32 -7.41
CA GLU A 64 -2.75 7.90 -6.78
C GLU A 64 -2.07 6.92 -5.79
N LEU A 65 -2.88 6.19 -5.02
CA LEU A 65 -2.40 5.16 -4.12
C LEU A 65 -1.74 3.98 -4.87
N ASP A 66 -2.28 3.58 -6.02
CA ASP A 66 -1.70 2.53 -6.88
C ASP A 66 -0.32 2.95 -7.42
N ALA A 67 -0.18 4.20 -7.86
CA ALA A 67 1.11 4.74 -8.27
C ALA A 67 2.16 4.68 -7.13
N LEU A 68 1.74 4.95 -5.90
CA LEU A 68 2.62 4.86 -4.73
C LEU A 68 2.99 3.41 -4.40
N LEU A 69 2.05 2.47 -4.48
CA LEU A 69 2.32 1.05 -4.29
C LEU A 69 3.29 0.50 -5.35
N ASN A 70 3.11 0.91 -6.61
CA ASN A 70 4.01 0.55 -7.71
C ASN A 70 5.43 1.04 -7.42
N LYS A 71 5.58 2.30 -6.96
CA LYS A 71 6.87 2.87 -6.56
C LYS A 71 7.53 2.14 -5.39
N ILE A 72 6.76 1.68 -4.41
CA ILE A 72 7.28 0.82 -3.32
C ILE A 72 7.79 -0.50 -3.90
N GLY A 73 7.06 -1.06 -4.87
CA GLY A 73 7.38 -2.33 -5.53
C GLY A 73 8.64 -2.33 -6.41
N GLU A 74 9.14 -1.16 -6.82
CA GLU A 74 10.33 -1.05 -7.69
C GLU A 74 11.63 -1.44 -6.99
N ASP A 75 11.73 -1.21 -5.68
CA ASP A 75 12.95 -1.43 -4.89
C ASP A 75 12.59 -1.94 -3.49
N VAL A 76 12.03 -3.16 -3.44
CA VAL A 76 11.67 -3.85 -2.20
C VAL A 76 12.88 -4.61 -1.67
N PRO A 77 13.38 -4.30 -0.46
CA PRO A 77 14.40 -5.10 0.20
C PRO A 77 13.93 -6.55 0.40
N ASP A 78 14.82 -7.53 0.25
CA ASP A 78 14.47 -8.95 0.39
C ASP A 78 13.79 -9.26 1.72
N GLU A 79 14.26 -8.65 2.82
CA GLU A 79 13.67 -8.81 4.15
C GLU A 79 12.28 -8.18 4.30
N LYS A 80 11.85 -7.36 3.33
CA LYS A 80 10.57 -6.64 3.29
C LYS A 80 9.56 -7.21 2.31
N ILE A 81 9.91 -8.27 1.57
CA ILE A 81 8.96 -8.97 0.68
C ILE A 81 7.67 -9.38 1.41
N PRO A 82 7.70 -9.96 2.63
CA PRO A 82 6.47 -10.29 3.34
C PRO A 82 5.60 -9.06 3.67
N ASP A 83 6.22 -7.97 4.10
CA ASP A 83 5.52 -6.70 4.39
C ASP A 83 4.85 -6.15 3.12
N MET A 84 5.53 -6.24 1.97
CA MET A 84 4.98 -5.84 0.67
C MET A 84 3.79 -6.69 0.23
N MET A 85 3.80 -8.00 0.51
CA MET A 85 2.65 -8.88 0.21
C MET A 85 1.41 -8.46 1.01
N ILE A 86 1.58 -8.09 2.27
CA ILE A 86 0.49 -7.58 3.11
C ILE A 86 -0.06 -6.26 2.56
N LEU A 87 0.82 -5.34 2.16
CA LEU A 87 0.43 -4.08 1.53
C LEU A 87 -0.40 -4.29 0.25
N ARG A 88 0.05 -5.19 -0.63
CA ARG A 88 -0.67 -5.55 -1.86
C ARG A 88 -2.04 -6.16 -1.58
N GLU A 89 -2.16 -7.01 -0.57
CA GLU A 89 -3.44 -7.61 -0.23
C GLU A 89 -4.43 -6.58 0.32
N ARG A 90 -3.99 -5.69 1.21
CA ARG A 90 -4.79 -4.54 1.67
C ARG A 90 -5.25 -3.67 0.50
N HIS A 91 -4.33 -3.39 -0.44
CA HIS A 91 -4.63 -2.63 -1.66
C HIS A 91 -5.69 -3.32 -2.53
N ARG A 92 -5.57 -4.64 -2.71
CA ARG A 92 -6.52 -5.46 -3.48
C ARG A 92 -7.92 -5.41 -2.88
N ILE A 93 -8.03 -5.53 -1.55
CA ILE A 93 -9.32 -5.46 -0.84
C ILE A 93 -9.93 -4.06 -1.02
N LEU A 94 -9.14 -2.99 -0.87
CA LEU A 94 -9.61 -1.62 -1.10
C LEU A 94 -10.11 -1.41 -2.53
N LYS A 95 -9.36 -1.91 -3.52
CA LYS A 95 -9.77 -1.87 -4.94
C LYS A 95 -11.13 -2.53 -5.15
N GLU A 96 -11.31 -3.71 -4.58
CA GLU A 96 -12.55 -4.46 -4.67
C GLU A 96 -13.74 -3.67 -4.08
N VAL A 97 -13.54 -3.05 -2.92
CA VAL A 97 -14.55 -2.19 -2.27
C VAL A 97 -14.88 -0.97 -3.14
N ILE A 98 -13.90 -0.30 -3.72
CA ILE A 98 -14.12 0.88 -4.58
C ILE A 98 -14.84 0.49 -5.87
N ASP A 99 -14.34 -0.55 -6.56
CA ASP A 99 -14.89 -0.99 -7.85
C ASP A 99 -16.34 -1.47 -7.72
N LYS A 100 -16.60 -2.38 -6.78
CA LYS A 100 -17.94 -2.95 -6.58
C LYS A 100 -18.86 -1.99 -5.83
N GLY A 101 -18.33 -1.25 -4.86
CA GLY A 101 -19.10 -0.30 -4.06
C GLY A 101 -19.66 0.86 -4.89
N SER A 102 -18.96 1.27 -5.95
CA SER A 102 -19.44 2.29 -6.91
C SER A 102 -20.78 1.94 -7.57
N VAL A 103 -21.13 0.65 -7.63
CA VAL A 103 -22.34 0.12 -8.26
C VAL A 103 -23.17 -0.71 -7.27
N TRP A 104 -23.07 -0.40 -5.97
CA TRP A 104 -23.69 -1.12 -4.85
C TRP A 104 -25.14 -1.55 -5.09
N GLU A 105 -25.96 -0.64 -5.63
CA GLU A 105 -27.39 -0.83 -5.85
C GLU A 105 -27.69 -1.95 -6.87
N THR A 106 -26.71 -2.29 -7.71
CA THR A 106 -26.83 -3.32 -8.76
C THR A 106 -26.32 -4.69 -8.33
N LEU A 107 -25.64 -4.79 -7.18
CA LEU A 107 -25.07 -6.03 -6.67
C LEU A 107 -26.15 -6.97 -6.14
N LYS A 108 -25.91 -8.28 -6.29
CA LYS A 108 -26.72 -9.30 -5.61
C LYS A 108 -26.45 -9.26 -4.11
N GLU A 109 -27.41 -9.73 -3.31
CA GLU A 109 -27.28 -9.76 -1.84
C GLU A 109 -26.03 -10.52 -1.35
N ILE A 110 -25.67 -11.63 -1.99
CA ILE A 110 -24.44 -12.36 -1.62
C ILE A 110 -23.15 -11.57 -1.93
N GLU A 111 -23.18 -10.74 -2.97
CA GLU A 111 -22.05 -9.89 -3.34
C GLU A 111 -21.94 -8.71 -2.38
N LYS A 112 -23.08 -8.16 -1.92
CA LYS A 112 -23.13 -7.14 -0.87
C LYS A 112 -22.55 -7.68 0.44
N LEU A 113 -23.00 -8.84 0.91
CA LEU A 113 -22.47 -9.49 2.13
C LEU A 113 -20.94 -9.66 2.05
N SER A 114 -20.42 -10.18 0.95
CA SER A 114 -18.97 -10.32 0.75
C SER A 114 -18.23 -8.97 0.76
N LEU A 115 -18.89 -7.90 0.30
CA LEU A 115 -18.31 -6.56 0.28
C LEU A 115 -18.39 -5.90 1.65
N GLU A 116 -19.43 -6.16 2.44
CA GLU A 116 -19.56 -5.75 3.84
C GLU A 116 -18.43 -6.35 4.69
N ASP A 117 -18.15 -7.65 4.54
CA ASP A 117 -17.01 -8.30 5.19
C ASP A 117 -15.68 -7.63 4.80
N SER A 118 -15.54 -7.28 3.51
CA SER A 118 -14.34 -6.59 3.01
C SER A 118 -14.21 -5.17 3.60
N ILE A 119 -15.32 -4.45 3.72
CA ILE A 119 -15.37 -3.14 4.37
C ILE A 119 -15.02 -3.28 5.85
N GLU A 120 -15.55 -4.27 6.58
CA GLU A 120 -15.22 -4.52 7.98
C GLU A 120 -13.71 -4.78 8.17
N VAL A 121 -13.12 -5.60 7.29
CA VAL A 121 -11.66 -5.82 7.29
C VAL A 121 -10.92 -4.50 7.06
N LEU A 122 -11.32 -3.67 6.09
CA LEU A 122 -10.69 -2.36 5.87
C LEU A 122 -10.80 -1.44 7.09
N MET A 123 -11.98 -1.40 7.71
CA MET A 123 -12.26 -0.59 8.89
C MET A 123 -11.38 -0.95 10.08
N SER A 124 -10.94 -2.21 10.19
CA SER A 124 -10.02 -2.64 11.25
C SER A 124 -8.62 -1.99 11.15
N TYR A 125 -8.26 -1.42 9.99
CA TYR A 125 -6.99 -0.73 9.78
C TYR A 125 -7.04 0.78 10.08
N LYS A 126 -8.22 1.32 10.44
CA LYS A 126 -8.36 2.73 10.82
C LYS A 126 -7.43 3.11 11.98
#